data_AF-A0A3D0P456-F1
#
_entry.id   AF-A0A3D0P456-F1
#
_cell.length_a   1.000
_cell.length_b   1.000
_cell.length_c   1.000
_cell.angle_alpha   90.00
_cell.angle_beta   90.00
_cell.angle_gamma   90.00
#
_symmetry.space_group_name_H-M   'P 1'
#
loop_
_entity.id
_entity.type
_entity.pdbx_description
1 polymer ?
#
loop_
_entity_poly.entity_id
_entity_poly.type
_entity_poly.pdbx_seq_one_letter_code
_entity_poly.pdbx_strand_id
1 'polypeptide(L)'
;EETLFGWRIQRGEARVDMTPDSAVKREGTRSFQITFKGFNKPEFYNVVQVVPVTPGASYRLTYWIRTENLRSGGPPFIQVANASDDTLIVNGESFPEGTADWQQRTIEFTAPE
;
A
#
# COMPACT_ATOMS: atom_id res chain seq x y z
N GLU A 1 -18.78 -10.08 -4.86
CA GLU A 1 -18.36 -11.10 -3.90
C GLU A 1 -17.32 -10.46 -3.00
N GLU A 2 -17.66 -10.14 -1.76
CA GLU A 2 -16.68 -9.66 -0.79
C GLU A 2 -15.86 -10.86 -0.33
N THR A 3 -14.59 -10.90 -0.73
CA THR A 3 -13.66 -11.90 -0.22
C THR A 3 -13.10 -11.39 1.10
N LEU A 4 -13.20 -12.18 2.17
CA LEU A 4 -12.69 -11.83 3.51
C LEU A 4 -11.20 -11.42 3.50
N PHE A 5 -10.45 -11.90 2.51
CA PHE A 5 -9.01 -11.64 2.31
C PHE A 5 -8.71 -10.74 1.10
N GLY A 6 -9.74 -10.11 0.52
CA GLY A 6 -9.59 -9.12 -0.52
C GLY A 6 -9.07 -7.79 0.00
N TRP A 7 -8.69 -6.91 -0.92
CA TRP A 7 -8.37 -5.53 -0.59
C TRP A 7 -9.61 -4.81 -0.04
N ARG A 8 -9.47 -4.26 1.16
CA ARG A 8 -10.44 -3.37 1.81
C ARG A 8 -10.03 -1.93 1.53
N ILE A 9 -10.92 -1.20 0.86
CA ILE A 9 -10.69 0.20 0.47
C ILE A 9 -11.71 1.07 1.19
N GLN A 10 -11.27 1.81 2.20
CA GLN A 10 -12.09 2.76 2.95
C GLN A 10 -12.20 4.07 2.17
N ARG A 11 -13.23 4.15 1.32
CA ARG A 11 -13.56 5.34 0.54
C ARG A 11 -14.30 6.36 1.42
N GLY A 12 -14.04 7.65 1.20
CA GLY A 12 -14.69 8.73 1.95
C GLY A 12 -13.76 9.87 2.36
N GLU A 13 -12.44 9.66 2.25
CA GLU A 13 -11.47 10.74 2.41
C GLU A 13 -11.50 11.63 1.17
N ALA A 14 -12.15 12.79 1.26
CA ALA A 14 -12.33 13.73 0.14
C ALA A 14 -10.99 14.20 -0.48
N ARG A 15 -9.89 14.03 0.26
CA ARG A 15 -8.54 14.43 -0.14
C ARG A 15 -7.76 13.34 -0.88
N VAL A 16 -8.29 12.12 -0.98
CA VAL A 16 -7.60 11.01 -1.65
C VAL A 16 -8.58 10.25 -2.55
N ASP A 17 -8.32 10.27 -3.85
CA ASP A 17 -9.02 9.39 -4.78
C ASP A 17 -8.30 8.05 -4.87
N MET A 18 -9.08 6.98 -4.88
CA MET A 18 -8.60 5.61 -4.94
C MET A 18 -9.39 4.84 -5.98
N THR A 19 -8.77 4.54 -7.11
CA THR A 19 -9.46 3.97 -8.26
C THR A 19 -8.62 2.88 -8.94
N PRO A 20 -9.26 1.86 -9.53
CA PRO A 20 -8.56 0.97 -10.46
C PRO A 20 -8.25 1.71 -11.76
N ASP A 21 -7.02 1.57 -12.26
CA ASP A 21 -6.59 2.18 -13.53
C ASP A 21 -6.25 1.10 -14.56
N SER A 22 -7.01 1.06 -15.66
CA SER A 22 -6.78 0.15 -16.78
C SER A 22 -5.81 0.69 -17.84
N ALA A 23 -5.51 1.99 -17.82
CA ALA A 23 -4.60 2.64 -18.77
C ALA A 23 -3.15 2.49 -18.30
N VAL A 24 -2.82 2.89 -17.06
CA VAL A 24 -1.47 2.75 -16.51
C VAL A 24 -1.40 1.52 -15.63
N LYS A 25 -0.76 0.46 -16.13
CA LYS A 25 -0.60 -0.80 -15.42
C LYS A 25 0.69 -1.49 -15.79
N ARG A 26 1.25 -2.25 -14.84
CA ARG A 26 2.43 -3.07 -15.07
C ARG A 26 2.08 -4.41 -15.71
N GLU A 27 1.14 -5.12 -15.09
CA GLU A 27 0.72 -6.46 -15.49
C GLU A 27 -0.78 -6.65 -15.21
N GLY A 28 -1.38 -7.72 -15.74
CA GLY A 28 -2.80 -7.98 -15.62
C GLY A 28 -3.67 -6.92 -16.32
N THR A 29 -4.86 -6.68 -15.79
CA THR A 29 -5.87 -5.81 -16.43
C THR A 29 -5.94 -4.40 -15.84
N ARG A 30 -5.38 -4.17 -14.66
CA ARG A 30 -5.45 -2.88 -13.94
C ARG A 30 -4.32 -2.73 -12.92
N SER A 31 -3.95 -1.50 -12.64
CA SER A 31 -3.26 -1.11 -11.40
C SER A 31 -4.25 -0.49 -10.41
N PHE A 32 -3.78 -0.20 -9.21
CA PHE A 32 -4.52 0.58 -8.23
C PHE A 32 -3.87 1.97 -8.11
N GLN A 33 -4.62 3.00 -8.48
CA GLN A 33 -4.17 4.38 -8.48
C GLN A 33 -4.66 5.10 -7.23
N ILE A 34 -3.75 5.81 -6.59
CA ILE A 34 -4.02 6.71 -5.48
C ILE A 34 -3.63 8.12 -5.90
N THR A 35 -4.57 9.07 -5.81
CA THR A 35 -4.34 10.47 -6.14
C THR A 35 -4.60 11.34 -4.92
N PHE A 36 -3.57 12.03 -4.46
CA PHE A 36 -3.65 12.96 -3.34
C PHE A 36 -4.07 14.35 -3.83
N LYS A 37 -5.20 14.85 -3.32
CA LYS A 37 -5.80 16.16 -3.63
C LYS A 37 -5.43 17.18 -2.55
N GLY A 38 -4.20 17.69 -2.58
CA GLY A 38 -3.74 18.78 -1.72
C GLY A 38 -2.44 18.50 -0.95
N PHE A 39 -2.04 19.45 -0.11
CA PHE A 39 -0.73 19.45 0.58
C PHE A 39 -0.76 19.02 2.05
N ASN A 40 -1.94 18.65 2.57
CA ASN A 40 -2.05 18.17 3.94
C ASN A 40 -1.63 16.70 4.00
N LYS A 41 -0.91 16.29 5.05
CA LYS A 41 -0.54 14.90 5.30
C LYS A 41 -1.75 14.16 5.91
N PRO A 42 -2.50 13.33 5.15
CA PRO A 42 -3.46 12.44 5.79
C PRO A 42 -2.70 11.32 6.52
N GLU A 43 -3.16 10.95 7.71
CA GLU A 43 -2.86 9.61 8.22
C GLU A 43 -3.63 8.63 7.33
N PHE A 44 -2.92 7.89 6.48
CA PHE A 44 -3.52 7.15 5.37
C PHE A 44 -3.35 5.64 5.55
N TYR A 45 -4.43 5.01 6.04
CA TYR A 45 -4.53 3.55 6.24
C TYR A 45 -5.77 2.98 5.52
N ASN A 46 -6.18 3.64 4.43
CA ASN A 46 -7.47 3.39 3.81
C ASN A 46 -7.45 2.18 2.86
N VAL A 47 -6.28 1.61 2.62
CA VAL A 47 -6.07 0.51 1.67
C VAL A 47 -5.34 -0.60 2.41
N VAL A 48 -6.09 -1.63 2.79
CA VAL A 48 -5.57 -2.70 3.65
C VAL A 48 -5.95 -4.05 3.06
N GLN A 49 -5.07 -5.03 3.20
CA GLN A 49 -5.37 -6.43 2.93
C GLN A 49 -4.98 -7.26 4.14
N VAL A 50 -5.89 -8.11 4.60
CA VAL A 50 -5.58 -9.12 5.63
C VAL A 50 -5.09 -10.37 4.92
N VAL A 51 -3.91 -10.85 5.32
CA VAL A 51 -3.27 -12.05 4.75
C VAL A 51 -3.04 -13.05 5.89
N PRO A 52 -3.55 -14.29 5.79
CA PRO A 52 -3.27 -15.32 6.79
C PRO A 52 -1.80 -15.76 6.70
N VAL A 53 -1.17 -15.92 7.86
CA VAL A 53 0.23 -16.32 8.02
C VAL A 53 0.36 -17.40 9.09
N THR A 54 1.45 -18.15 9.06
CA THR A 54 1.86 -19.07 10.11
C THR A 54 2.65 -18.29 11.16
N PRO A 55 2.28 -18.39 12.46
CA PRO A 55 3.04 -17.75 13.52
C PRO A 55 4.53 -18.14 13.54
N GLY A 56 5.40 -17.18 13.85
CA GLY A 56 6.86 -17.37 13.90
C GLY A 56 7.56 -17.58 12.55
N ALA A 57 6.83 -17.69 11.43
CA ALA A 57 7.42 -17.90 10.12
C ALA A 57 7.88 -16.58 9.46
N SER A 58 8.97 -16.67 8.68
CA SER A 58 9.51 -15.55 7.90
C SER A 58 8.87 -15.46 6.51
N TYR A 59 8.55 -14.24 6.09
CA TYR A 59 7.88 -13.92 4.84
C TYR A 59 8.58 -12.79 4.08
N ARG A 60 8.31 -12.77 2.77
CA ARG A 60 8.75 -11.71 1.87
C ARG A 60 7.56 -11.18 1.08
N LEU A 61 7.17 -9.94 1.34
CA LEU A 61 6.16 -9.21 0.58
C LEU A 61 6.85 -8.47 -0.57
N THR A 62 6.47 -8.77 -1.81
CA THR A 62 6.94 -8.05 -3.00
C THR A 62 5.79 -7.33 -3.69
N TYR A 63 6.01 -6.09 -4.10
CA TYR A 63 5.02 -5.29 -4.82
C TYR A 63 5.69 -4.32 -5.79
N TRP A 64 4.92 -3.78 -6.72
CA TRP A 64 5.39 -2.78 -7.68
C TRP A 64 4.75 -1.44 -7.41
N ILE A 65 5.55 -0.38 -7.45
CA ILE A 65 5.08 1.00 -7.31
C ILE A 65 5.51 1.82 -8.51
N ARG A 66 4.69 2.80 -8.86
CA ARG A 66 4.99 3.87 -9.82
C ARG A 66 4.52 5.17 -9.19
N THR A 67 5.26 6.24 -9.37
CA THR A 67 4.87 7.59 -8.90
C THR A 67 4.80 8.55 -10.07
N GLU A 68 3.90 9.51 -9.96
CA GLU A 68 3.73 10.56 -10.96
C GLU A 68 3.52 11.89 -10.26
N ASN A 69 4.50 12.79 -10.39
CA ASN A 69 4.52 14.09 -9.71
C ASN A 69 4.21 14.01 -8.22
N LEU A 70 4.66 12.95 -7.53
CA LEU A 70 4.44 12.78 -6.10
C LEU A 70 5.24 13.84 -5.33
N ARG A 71 4.54 14.73 -4.61
CA ARG A 71 5.16 15.75 -3.76
C ARG A 71 4.70 15.52 -2.33
N SER A 72 5.64 15.31 -1.41
CA SER A 72 5.30 15.06 -0.01
C SER A 72 6.42 15.50 0.93
N GLY A 73 6.08 15.97 2.13
CA GLY A 73 7.04 16.10 3.24
C GLY A 73 7.26 14.77 3.98
N GLY A 74 6.50 13.73 3.64
CA GLY A 74 6.62 12.36 4.13
C GLY A 74 5.94 11.43 3.12
N PRO A 75 6.68 10.89 2.14
CA PRO A 75 6.08 10.07 1.09
C PRO A 75 5.40 8.81 1.66
N PRO A 76 4.37 8.28 0.98
CA PRO A 76 3.71 7.04 1.42
C PRO A 76 4.70 5.87 1.45
N PHE A 77 4.39 4.87 2.27
CA PHE A 77 5.07 3.58 2.32
C PHE A 77 4.06 2.49 2.64
N ILE A 78 4.43 1.22 2.43
CA ILE A 78 3.62 0.08 2.87
C ILE A 78 4.02 -0.30 4.30
N GLN A 79 3.03 -0.54 5.15
CA GLN A 79 3.22 -1.05 6.51
C GLN A 79 2.72 -2.49 6.59
N VAL A 80 3.45 -3.33 7.33
CA VAL A 80 2.97 -4.64 7.79
C VAL A 80 2.69 -4.52 9.29
N ALA A 81 1.49 -4.88 9.69
CA ALA A 81 1.03 -4.83 11.08
C ALA A 81 0.23 -6.10 11.42
N ASN A 82 0.14 -6.41 12.70
CA ASN A 82 -0.71 -7.48 13.18
C ASN A 82 -2.18 -7.05 13.07
N ALA A 83 -2.98 -7.80 12.33
CA ALA A 83 -4.38 -7.47 12.09
C ALA A 83 -5.28 -7.58 13.32
N SER A 84 -4.80 -8.18 14.43
CA SER A 84 -5.59 -8.38 15.65
C SER A 84 -5.55 -7.16 16.58
N ASP A 85 -4.44 -6.42 16.58
CA ASP A 85 -4.18 -5.33 17.54
C ASP A 85 -3.49 -4.10 16.91
N ASP A 86 -3.34 -4.09 15.58
CA ASP A 86 -2.66 -3.05 14.80
C ASP A 86 -1.19 -2.79 15.18
N THR A 87 -0.57 -3.72 15.92
CA THR A 87 0.85 -3.59 16.28
C THR A 87 1.72 -3.60 15.02
N LEU A 88 2.53 -2.56 14.85
CA LEU A 88 3.50 -2.45 13.76
C LEU A 88 4.52 -3.60 13.82
N ILE A 89 4.67 -4.33 12.71
CA ILE A 89 5.70 -5.34 12.53
C ILE A 89 6.89 -4.74 11.79
N VAL A 90 6.65 -4.11 10.63
CA VAL A 90 7.71 -3.47 9.84
C VAL A 90 7.15 -2.41 8.89
N ASN A 91 7.94 -1.36 8.63
CA ASN A 91 7.69 -0.39 7.57
C ASN A 91 8.53 -0.71 6.34
N GLY A 92 7.93 -0.57 5.16
CA GLY A 92 8.67 -0.52 3.91
C GLY A 92 9.38 0.81 3.70
N GLU A 93 10.12 0.89 2.59
CA GLU A 93 10.72 2.14 2.14
C GLU A 93 9.65 3.14 1.67
N SER A 94 9.92 4.42 1.92
CA SER A 94 9.17 5.53 1.34
C SER A 94 9.18 5.48 -0.18
N PHE A 95 8.02 5.76 -0.78
CA PHE A 95 7.88 5.83 -2.23
C PHE A 95 8.71 6.99 -2.80
N PRO A 96 9.28 6.84 -4.01
CA PRO A 96 10.10 7.87 -4.62
C PRO A 96 9.28 9.13 -4.92
N GLU A 97 9.80 10.28 -4.52
CA GLU A 97 9.23 11.57 -4.90
C GLU A 97 9.36 11.83 -6.41
N GLY A 98 8.52 12.75 -6.91
CA GLY A 98 8.48 13.11 -8.31
C GLY A 98 7.83 12.02 -9.16
N THR A 99 8.44 11.76 -10.31
CA THR A 99 7.97 10.78 -11.28
C THR A 99 9.00 9.68 -11.41
N ALA A 100 8.61 8.45 -11.09
CA ALA A 100 9.42 7.25 -11.25
C ALA A 100 8.56 6.16 -11.88
N ASP A 101 9.13 5.47 -12.88
CA ASP A 101 8.47 4.32 -13.50
C ASP A 101 8.41 3.13 -12.53
N TRP A 102 7.75 2.05 -12.93
CA TRP A 102 7.52 0.87 -12.09
C TRP A 102 8.81 0.31 -11.46
N GLN A 103 8.86 0.29 -10.14
CA GLN A 103 9.95 -0.27 -9.35
C GLN A 103 9.44 -1.37 -8.41
N GLN A 104 10.15 -2.48 -8.34
CA GLN A 104 9.84 -3.56 -7.41
C GLN A 104 10.35 -3.15 -6.05
N ARG A 105 9.54 -3.38 -5.03
CA ARG A 105 9.90 -3.22 -3.62
C ARG A 105 9.66 -4.53 -2.90
N THR A 106 10.43 -4.71 -1.85
CA THR A 106 10.43 -5.92 -1.03
C THR A 106 10.41 -5.51 0.43
N ILE A 107 9.60 -6.19 1.22
CA ILE A 107 9.59 -6.10 2.69
C ILE A 107 9.78 -7.51 3.22
N GLU A 108 10.79 -7.71 4.04
CA GLU A 108 11.03 -8.96 4.76
C GLU A 108 10.55 -8.80 6.21
N PHE A 109 9.83 -9.79 6.73
CA PHE A 109 9.33 -9.76 8.09
C PHE A 109 9.11 -11.18 8.64
N THR A 110 9.09 -11.30 9.96
CA THR A 110 8.68 -12.52 10.67
C THR A 110 7.32 -12.25 11.29
N ALA A 111 6.37 -13.18 11.10
CA ALA A 111 5.07 -13.09 11.75
C ALA A 111 5.23 -13.25 13.27
N PRO A 112 4.41 -12.56 14.09
CA PRO A 112 4.36 -12.80 15.54
C PRO A 112 4.07 -14.27 15.87
N GLU A 113 4.43 -14.71 17.08
CA GLU A 113 4.05 -16.01 17.67
C GLU A 113 2.55 -16.11 18.00
#